data_AF-A0A351SUI1-F1
#
_entry.id   AF-A0A351SUI1-F1
#
_cell.length_a   1.000
_cell.length_b   1.000
_cell.length_c   1.000
_cell.angle_alpha   90.00
_cell.angle_beta   90.00
_cell.angle_gamma   90.00
#
_symmetry.space_group_name_H-M   'P 1'
#
loop_
_entity.id
_entity.type
_entity.pdbx_description
1 polymer ?
#
loop_
_entity_poly.entity_id
_entity_poly.type
_entity_poly.pdbx_seq_one_letter_code
_entity_poly.pdbx_strand_id
1 'polypeptide(L)'
;MKIIVLPENWVSRIAAGEVVERPASVVKELVENALDAGAREISVWVEGSGTSLIRVSDDGEGIASEDLPLALDRHSTSKLRDEADLFRIATLGFRGEALPSIASVSKLEIVSRTRQEEVGSRLRVEGGKKKEPVAAGCPAGTTVEVRELFFNTPA
;
A
#
# COMPACT_ATOMS: atom_id res chain seq x y z
N MET A 1 -26.11 24.10 15.33
CA MET A 1 -25.56 22.84 14.78
C MET A 1 -24.43 22.40 15.71
N LYS A 2 -24.41 21.16 16.20
CA LYS A 2 -23.39 20.70 17.14
C LYS A 2 -22.28 20.02 16.36
N ILE A 3 -21.06 20.55 16.45
CA ILE A 3 -19.87 19.98 15.79
C ILE A 3 -19.40 18.78 16.62
N ILE A 4 -19.07 17.68 15.95
CA ILE A 4 -18.55 16.45 16.59
C ILE A 4 -17.23 16.04 15.96
N VAL A 5 -16.37 15.39 16.75
CA VAL A 5 -15.15 14.74 16.25
C VAL A 5 -15.52 13.37 15.69
N LEU A 6 -15.06 13.08 14.48
CA LEU A 6 -15.32 11.80 13.82
C LEU A 6 -14.44 10.68 14.40
N PRO A 7 -14.96 9.46 14.56
CA PRO A 7 -14.13 8.29 14.86
C PRO A 7 -13.06 8.06 13.78
N GLU A 8 -11.88 7.56 14.15
CA GLU A 8 -10.75 7.34 13.21
C GLU A 8 -11.11 6.46 12.01
N ASN A 9 -11.96 5.45 12.20
CA ASN A 9 -12.41 4.58 11.10
C ASN A 9 -13.36 5.30 10.13
N TRP A 10 -14.00 6.40 10.53
CA TRP A 10 -14.81 7.22 9.64
C TRP A 10 -13.93 8.19 8.87
N VAL A 11 -12.97 8.85 9.55
CA VAL A 11 -11.95 9.69 8.91
C VAL A 11 -11.19 8.88 7.86
N SER A 12 -10.82 7.64 8.19
CA SER A 12 -10.14 6.73 7.27
C SER A 12 -10.95 6.41 6.02
N ARG A 13 -12.26 6.17 6.17
CA ARG A 13 -13.15 5.88 5.04
C ARG A 13 -13.42 7.10 4.16
N ILE A 14 -13.54 8.29 4.77
CA ILE A 14 -13.74 9.54 4.03
C ILE A 14 -12.46 9.86 3.23
N ALA A 15 -11.29 9.79 3.86
CA ALA A 15 -10.01 9.98 3.18
C ALA A 15 -9.76 8.94 2.09
N ALA A 16 -10.15 7.68 2.31
CA ALA A 16 -10.09 6.64 1.28
C ALA A 16 -11.02 6.96 0.09
N GLY A 17 -12.19 7.57 0.32
CA GLY A 17 -13.06 8.05 -0.76
C GLY A 17 -12.41 9.15 -1.61
N GLU A 18 -11.60 10.03 -1.01
CA GLU A 18 -10.90 11.11 -1.74
C GLU A 18 -9.60 10.64 -2.44
N VAL A 19 -8.88 9.67 -1.83
CA VAL A 19 -7.61 9.14 -2.36
C VAL A 19 -7.84 7.97 -3.34
N VAL A 20 -8.90 7.20 -3.11
CA VAL A 20 -9.25 5.96 -3.83
C VAL A 20 -10.67 6.08 -4.38
N GLU A 21 -10.96 7.10 -5.20
CA GLU A 21 -12.25 7.19 -5.90
C GLU A 21 -12.43 6.07 -6.93
N ARG A 22 -11.33 5.58 -7.51
CA ARG A 22 -11.35 4.69 -8.68
C ARG A 22 -10.27 3.61 -8.57
N PRO A 23 -10.53 2.36 -9.03
CA PRO A 23 -9.53 1.30 -9.10
C PRO A 23 -8.23 1.71 -9.83
N ALA A 24 -8.34 2.58 -10.84
CA ALA A 24 -7.17 3.11 -11.56
C ALA A 24 -6.22 3.92 -10.66
N SER A 25 -6.73 4.63 -9.65
CA SER A 25 -5.90 5.35 -8.68
C SER A 25 -5.07 4.39 -7.85
N VAL A 26 -5.65 3.25 -7.44
CA VAL A 26 -4.91 2.18 -6.73
C VAL A 26 -3.76 1.68 -7.58
N VAL A 27 -4.02 1.35 -8.85
CA VAL A 27 -2.96 0.89 -9.78
C VAL A 27 -1.85 1.94 -9.90
N LYS A 28 -2.22 3.21 -10.10
CA LYS A 28 -1.27 4.32 -10.21
C LYS A 28 -0.37 4.42 -8.97
N GLU A 29 -0.94 4.43 -7.77
CA GLU A 29 -0.15 4.52 -6.52
C GLU A 29 0.77 3.30 -6.32
N LEU A 30 0.31 2.08 -6.64
CA LEU A 30 1.13 0.88 -6.50
C LEU A 30 2.27 0.84 -7.53
N VAL A 31 2.02 1.25 -8.77
CA VAL A 31 3.05 1.35 -9.81
C VAL A 31 4.07 2.43 -9.46
N GLU A 32 3.63 3.59 -8.94
CA GLU A 32 4.53 4.64 -8.46
C GLU A 32 5.43 4.16 -7.32
N ASN A 33 4.89 3.36 -6.39
CA ASN A 33 5.70 2.75 -5.34
C ASN A 33 6.74 1.76 -5.88
N ALA A 34 6.39 0.96 -6.89
CA ALA A 34 7.35 0.06 -7.55
C ALA A 34 8.46 0.84 -8.27
N LEU A 35 8.11 1.94 -8.95
CA LEU A 35 9.09 2.83 -9.59
C LEU A 35 10.03 3.48 -8.58
N ASP A 36 9.48 3.98 -7.46
CA ASP A 36 10.27 4.56 -6.37
C ASP A 36 11.21 3.52 -5.74
N ALA A 37 10.83 2.23 -5.72
CA ALA A 37 11.65 1.11 -5.28
C ALA A 37 12.73 0.67 -6.30
N GLY A 38 12.86 1.39 -7.43
CA GLY A 38 13.88 1.13 -8.45
C GLY A 38 13.58 -0.09 -9.34
N ALA A 39 12.31 -0.50 -9.44
CA ALA A 39 11.90 -1.60 -10.29
C ALA A 39 12.24 -1.35 -11.77
N ARG A 40 12.67 -2.40 -12.45
CA ARG A 40 12.90 -2.45 -13.90
C ARG A 40 11.80 -3.19 -14.63
N GLU A 41 11.16 -4.13 -13.95
CA GLU A 41 10.03 -4.89 -14.43
C GLU A 41 8.87 -4.71 -13.44
N ILE A 42 7.72 -4.28 -13.96
CA ILE A 42 6.49 -4.13 -13.19
C ILE A 42 5.39 -4.87 -13.95
N SER A 43 4.79 -5.85 -13.31
CA SER A 43 3.67 -6.61 -13.85
C SER A 43 2.38 -6.24 -13.13
N VAL A 44 1.33 -5.94 -13.90
CA VAL A 44 0.02 -5.51 -13.39
C VAL A 44 -1.05 -6.47 -13.87
N TRP A 45 -1.78 -7.08 -12.92
CA TRP A 45 -2.97 -7.90 -13.18
C TRP A 45 -4.21 -7.24 -12.59
N VAL A 46 -5.27 -7.19 -13.39
CA VAL A 46 -6.54 -6.59 -13.01
C VAL A 46 -7.69 -7.53 -13.39
N GLU A 47 -8.57 -7.82 -12.43
CA GLU A 47 -9.80 -8.58 -12.65
C GLU A 47 -11.02 -7.80 -12.16
N GLY A 48 -12.17 -8.00 -12.82
CA GLY A 48 -13.41 -7.33 -12.43
C GLY A 48 -13.32 -5.81 -12.48
N SER A 49 -12.62 -5.24 -13.46
CA SER A 49 -12.34 -3.79 -13.55
C SER A 49 -11.59 -3.22 -12.34
N GLY A 50 -10.88 -4.07 -11.59
CA GLY A 50 -10.07 -3.71 -10.43
C GLY A 50 -10.82 -3.71 -9.09
N THR A 51 -12.10 -4.09 -9.07
CA THR A 51 -12.83 -4.29 -7.81
C THR A 51 -12.63 -5.69 -7.24
N SER A 52 -12.48 -6.69 -8.11
CA SER A 52 -12.23 -8.08 -7.67
C SER A 52 -10.75 -8.30 -7.30
N LEU A 53 -9.84 -7.89 -8.17
CA LEU A 53 -8.39 -8.01 -7.95
C LEU A 53 -7.63 -6.90 -8.67
N ILE A 54 -6.67 -6.31 -7.95
CA ILE A 54 -5.52 -5.61 -8.51
C ILE A 54 -4.28 -6.28 -7.91
N ARG A 55 -3.35 -6.75 -8.74
CA ARG A 55 -2.04 -7.24 -8.30
C ARG A 55 -0.96 -6.47 -9.03
N VAL A 56 -0.04 -5.87 -8.29
CA VAL A 56 1.17 -5.23 -8.82
C VAL A 56 2.37 -5.97 -8.25
N SER A 57 3.21 -6.50 -9.13
CA SER A 57 4.45 -7.20 -8.80
C SER A 57 5.63 -6.51 -9.46
N ASP A 58 6.70 -6.32 -8.71
CA ASP A 58 7.91 -5.64 -9.17
C ASP A 58 9.20 -6.38 -8.75
N ASP A 59 10.30 -6.07 -9.42
CA ASP A 59 11.66 -6.55 -9.13
C ASP A 59 12.53 -5.52 -8.39
N GLY A 60 11.89 -4.60 -7.68
CA GLY A 60 12.52 -3.51 -6.94
C GLY A 60 13.35 -3.99 -5.74
N GLU A 61 13.70 -3.05 -4.86
CA GLU A 61 14.53 -3.33 -3.69
C GLU A 61 13.85 -4.23 -2.63
N GLY A 62 12.52 -4.27 -2.63
CA GLY A 62 11.72 -5.00 -1.64
C GLY A 62 11.60 -4.27 -0.30
N ILE A 63 10.76 -4.81 0.59
CA ILE A 63 10.52 -4.31 1.95
C ILE A 63 11.05 -5.35 2.91
N ALA A 64 11.90 -4.93 3.85
CA ALA A 64 12.43 -5.80 4.90
C ALA A 64 11.30 -6.31 5.80
N SER A 65 11.44 -7.52 6.35
CA SER A 65 10.38 -8.14 7.15
C SER A 65 9.96 -7.30 8.36
N GLU A 66 10.90 -6.58 8.97
CA GLU A 66 10.68 -5.71 10.13
C GLU A 66 9.95 -4.40 9.78
N ASP A 67 10.07 -3.94 8.53
CA ASP A 67 9.46 -2.70 8.04
C ASP A 67 8.07 -2.92 7.43
N LEU A 68 7.69 -4.16 7.11
CA LEU A 68 6.39 -4.49 6.52
C LEU A 68 5.20 -3.97 7.34
N PRO A 69 5.16 -4.09 8.69
CA PRO A 69 4.12 -3.47 9.49
C PRO A 69 4.09 -1.94 9.38
N LEU A 70 5.26 -1.30 9.33
CA LEU A 70 5.44 0.15 9.26
C LEU A 70 4.99 0.72 7.91
N ALA A 71 5.19 -0.03 6.81
CA ALA A 71 4.72 0.34 5.47
C ALA A 71 3.18 0.51 5.38
N LEU A 72 2.45 0.00 6.39
CA LEU A 72 1.00 0.11 6.52
C LEU A 72 0.57 1.03 7.67
N ASP A 73 1.50 1.69 8.37
CA ASP A 73 1.16 2.78 9.31
C ASP A 73 0.99 4.09 8.55
N ARG A 74 0.07 4.93 9.03
CA ARG A 74 -0.09 6.29 8.51
C ARG A 74 1.15 7.11 8.84
N HIS A 75 1.47 8.06 7.98
CA HIS A 75 2.61 8.97 8.15
C HIS A 75 3.99 8.30 8.22
N SER A 76 4.09 7.04 7.79
CA SER A 76 5.36 6.32 7.70
C SER A 76 5.85 6.31 6.25
N THR A 77 7.04 6.86 5.99
CA THR A 77 7.67 6.81 4.67
C THR A 77 9.19 6.72 4.79
N SER A 78 9.82 5.96 3.89
CA SER A 78 11.29 5.92 3.73
C SER A 78 11.82 7.05 2.84
N LYS A 79 10.93 7.86 2.26
CA LYS A 79 11.23 8.79 1.14
C LYS A 79 11.44 10.25 1.57
N LEU A 80 11.23 10.58 2.85
CA LEU A 80 11.49 11.90 3.42
C LEU A 80 12.33 11.73 4.69
N ARG A 81 13.49 12.38 4.76
CA ARG A 81 14.39 12.34 5.93
C ARG A 81 14.42 13.67 6.67
N ASP A 82 14.22 14.78 5.96
CA ASP A 82 14.18 16.12 6.56
C ASP A 82 13.15 17.05 5.89
N GLU A 83 12.99 18.26 6.43
CA GLU A 83 12.04 19.26 5.92
C GLU A 83 12.43 19.78 4.52
N ALA A 84 13.70 19.68 4.12
CA ALA A 84 14.15 20.09 2.80
C ALA A 84 13.73 19.09 1.71
N ASP A 85 13.58 17.81 2.05
CA ASP A 85 13.05 16.78 1.15
C ASP A 85 11.58 17.05 0.76
N LEU A 86 10.81 17.72 1.62
CA LEU A 86 9.42 18.12 1.34
C LEU A 86 9.33 19.08 0.12
N PHE A 87 10.37 19.87 -0.11
CA PHE A 87 10.46 20.83 -1.22
C PHE A 87 11.24 20.30 -2.43
N ARG A 88 11.81 19.09 -2.33
CA ARG A 88 12.59 18.40 -3.37
C ARG A 88 11.98 17.05 -3.70
N ILE A 89 10.70 17.05 -4.07
CA ILE A 89 9.94 15.81 -4.33
C ILE A 89 10.55 15.07 -5.52
N ALA A 90 11.44 14.12 -5.24
CA ALA A 90 12.11 13.26 -6.21
C ALA A 90 11.43 11.89 -6.37
N THR A 91 10.44 11.60 -5.53
CA THR A 91 9.68 10.34 -5.48
C THR A 91 8.20 10.58 -5.74
N LEU A 92 7.52 9.67 -6.42
CA LEU A 92 6.14 9.85 -6.86
C LEU A 92 5.12 9.73 -5.71
N GLY A 93 5.40 8.96 -4.67
CA GLY A 93 4.54 8.82 -3.48
C GLY A 93 5.22 9.15 -2.16
N PHE A 94 5.04 10.36 -1.62
CA PHE A 94 5.75 10.83 -0.40
C PHE A 94 4.90 10.88 0.88
N ARG A 95 3.57 10.71 0.78
CA ARG A 95 2.67 10.96 1.93
C ARG A 95 2.61 9.81 2.95
N GLY A 96 3.09 8.62 2.60
CA GLY A 96 2.91 7.43 3.46
C GLY A 96 1.45 7.01 3.66
N GLU A 97 0.51 7.57 2.88
CA GLU A 97 -0.93 7.35 3.07
C GLU A 97 -1.53 6.33 2.09
N ALA A 98 -0.84 5.98 0.99
CA ALA A 98 -1.43 5.18 -0.08
C ALA A 98 -1.78 3.76 0.38
N LEU A 99 -0.79 2.99 0.87
CA LEU A 99 -1.01 1.61 1.34
C LEU A 99 -2.00 1.54 2.52
N PRO A 100 -1.90 2.38 3.58
CA PRO A 100 -2.89 2.40 4.65
C PRO A 100 -4.31 2.72 4.15
N SER A 101 -4.45 3.68 3.24
CA SER A 101 -5.76 4.09 2.70
C SER A 101 -6.38 2.96 1.89
N ILE A 102 -5.62 2.34 0.97
CA ILE A 102 -6.06 1.19 0.19
C ILE A 102 -6.45 0.03 1.11
N ALA A 103 -5.61 -0.29 2.10
CA ALA A 103 -5.85 -1.38 3.04
C ALA A 103 -7.11 -1.17 3.91
N SER A 104 -7.48 0.08 4.19
CA SER A 104 -8.68 0.39 4.99
C SER A 104 -10.00 0.04 4.29
N VAL A 105 -9.99 -0.03 2.96
CA VAL A 105 -11.19 -0.29 2.12
C VAL A 105 -11.08 -1.56 1.28
N SER A 106 -10.13 -2.46 1.58
CA SER A 106 -9.91 -3.69 0.81
C SER A 106 -9.41 -4.84 1.68
N LYS A 107 -9.24 -6.01 1.04
CA LYS A 107 -8.43 -7.12 1.54
C LYS A 107 -7.08 -7.05 0.85
N LEU A 108 -6.08 -6.52 1.54
CA LEU A 108 -4.75 -6.28 1.01
C LEU A 108 -3.76 -7.34 1.49
N GLU A 109 -2.91 -7.83 0.59
CA GLU A 109 -1.76 -8.69 0.91
C GLU A 109 -0.50 -8.08 0.31
N ILE A 110 0.55 -7.99 1.11
CA ILE A 110 1.90 -7.62 0.66
C ILE A 110 2.79 -8.85 0.84
N VAL A 111 3.50 -9.23 -0.21
CA VAL A 111 4.58 -10.22 -0.16
C VAL A 111 5.85 -9.55 -0.65
N SER A 112 6.90 -9.51 0.16
CA SER A 112 8.13 -8.86 -0.23
C SER A 112 9.36 -9.52 0.37
N ARG A 113 10.49 -9.38 -0.32
CA ARG A 113 11.79 -9.81 0.13
C ARG A 113 12.84 -8.86 -0.41
N THR A 114 13.75 -8.42 0.46
CA THR A 114 14.91 -7.66 0.02
C THR A 114 15.93 -8.58 -0.67
N ARG A 115 16.88 -8.01 -1.42
CA ARG A 115 17.94 -8.81 -2.07
C ARG A 115 18.89 -9.46 -1.06
N GLN A 116 18.96 -8.90 0.15
CA GLN A 116 19.85 -9.32 1.24
C GLN A 116 19.24 -10.45 2.09
N GLU A 117 17.91 -10.56 2.12
CA GLU A 117 17.21 -11.60 2.88
C GLU A 117 17.07 -12.90 2.08
N GLU A 118 17.31 -14.05 2.71
CA GLU A 118 17.06 -15.36 2.08
C GLU A 118 15.57 -15.72 2.02
N VAL A 119 14.77 -15.19 2.96
CA VAL A 119 13.36 -15.50 3.14
C VAL A 119 12.56 -14.21 3.09
N GLY A 120 11.46 -14.22 2.34
CA GLY A 120 10.54 -13.09 2.29
C GLY A 120 9.49 -13.15 3.38
N SER A 121 8.70 -12.09 3.45
CA SER A 121 7.61 -11.96 4.40
C SER A 121 6.32 -11.58 3.71
N ARG A 122 5.22 -12.04 4.30
CA ARG A 122 3.85 -11.78 3.85
C ARG A 122 3.05 -11.17 4.98
N LEU A 123 2.37 -10.07 4.67
CA LEU A 123 1.47 -9.38 5.58
C LEU A 123 0.10 -9.24 4.94
N ARG A 124 -0.93 -9.59 5.71
CA ARG A 124 -2.33 -9.46 5.31
C ARG A 124 -3.02 -8.38 6.12
N VAL A 125 -3.83 -7.58 5.45
CA VAL A 125 -4.65 -6.54 6.05
C VAL A 125 -6.08 -6.66 5.53
N GLU A 126 -7.05 -6.60 6.42
CA GLU A 126 -8.46 -6.65 6.07
C GLU A 126 -9.19 -5.47 6.70
N GLY A 127 -9.66 -4.53 5.87
CA GLY A 127 -10.34 -3.32 6.35
C GLY A 127 -9.50 -2.54 7.37
N GLY A 128 -8.20 -2.42 7.13
CA GLY A 128 -7.23 -1.72 7.98
C GLY A 128 -6.71 -2.53 9.18
N LYS A 129 -7.24 -3.75 9.43
CA LYS A 129 -6.76 -4.62 10.52
C LYS A 129 -5.59 -5.47 10.05
N LYS A 130 -4.39 -5.18 10.54
CA LYS A 130 -3.15 -5.89 10.22
C LYS A 130 -3.13 -7.24 10.94
N LYS A 131 -2.69 -8.29 10.24
CA LYS A 131 -2.25 -9.55 10.85
C LYS A 131 -0.76 -9.47 11.17
N GLU A 132 -0.22 -10.47 11.86
CA GLU A 132 1.23 -10.59 12.01
C GLU A 132 1.88 -10.96 10.67
N PRO A 133 3.03 -10.36 10.32
CA PRO A 133 3.84 -10.83 9.21
C PRO A 133 4.26 -12.28 9.42
N VAL A 134 4.23 -13.07 8.34
CA VAL A 134 4.68 -14.47 8.36
C VAL A 134 5.66 -14.72 7.22
N ALA A 135 6.59 -15.66 7.44
CA ALA A 135 7.53 -16.07 6.40
C ALA A 135 6.81 -16.53 5.12
N ALA A 136 7.35 -16.16 3.97
CA ALA A 136 6.84 -16.52 2.65
C ALA A 136 7.99 -16.67 1.65
N GLY A 137 7.88 -17.67 0.77
CA GLY A 137 8.77 -17.79 -0.37
C GLY A 137 8.36 -16.83 -1.48
N CYS A 138 9.25 -15.93 -1.88
CA CYS A 138 9.06 -15.02 -3.02
C CYS A 138 10.41 -14.59 -3.63
N PRO A 139 10.43 -14.18 -4.91
CA PRO A 139 11.60 -13.51 -5.48
C PRO A 139 11.89 -12.18 -4.76
N ALA A 140 13.06 -11.60 -5.04
CA ALA A 140 13.35 -10.25 -4.54
C ALA A 140 12.43 -9.23 -5.23
N GLY A 141 12.02 -8.22 -4.48
CA GLY A 141 11.04 -7.22 -4.90
C GLY A 141 9.75 -7.29 -4.07
N THR A 142 8.68 -6.70 -4.59
CA THR A 142 7.41 -6.60 -3.88
C THR A 142 6.25 -7.08 -4.75
N THR A 143 5.26 -7.70 -4.12
CA THR A 143 3.95 -7.98 -4.71
C THR A 143 2.88 -7.46 -3.77
N VAL A 144 2.02 -6.58 -4.27
CA VAL A 144 0.84 -6.09 -3.56
C VAL A 144 -0.42 -6.60 -4.26
N GLU A 145 -1.24 -7.35 -3.54
CA GLU A 145 -2.58 -7.74 -3.95
C GLU A 145 -3.63 -6.94 -3.21
N VAL A 146 -4.59 -6.41 -3.95
CA VAL A 146 -5.77 -5.69 -3.45
C VAL A 146 -6.99 -6.45 -3.95
N ARG A 147 -7.71 -7.09 -3.03
CA ARG A 147 -8.92 -7.86 -3.31
C ARG A 147 -10.14 -7.20 -2.71
N GLU A 148 -11.28 -7.39 -3.36
CA GLU A 148 -12.58 -6.90 -2.89
C GLU A 148 -12.51 -5.41 -2.51
N LEU A 149 -12.05 -4.58 -3.44
CA LEU A 149 -11.96 -3.14 -3.24
C LEU A 149 -13.37 -2.57 -2.96
N PHE A 150 -13.47 -1.76 -1.91
CA PHE A 150 -14.70 -1.16 -1.37
C PHE A 150 -15.67 -2.12 -0.67
N PHE A 151 -15.28 -3.36 -0.33
CA PHE A 151 -16.19 -4.33 0.31
C PHE A 151 -16.86 -3.85 1.61
N ASN A 152 -16.24 -2.90 2.32
CA ASN A 152 -16.69 -2.34 3.59
C ASN A 152 -17.08 -0.86 3.50
N THR A 153 -17.22 -0.32 2.27
CA THR A 153 -17.59 1.08 2.02
C THR A 153 -19.02 1.13 1.47
N PRO A 154 -19.98 1.74 2.18
CA PRO A 154 -21.33 1.92 1.65
C PRO A 154 -21.30 2.87 0.44
N ALA A 155 -22.08 2.55 -0.59
CA ALA A 155 -22.24 3.34 -1.81
C ALA A 155 -22.93 4.69 -1.56
#